data_AF-A0A227IZP3-F1
#
_entry.id   AF-A0A227IZP3-F1
#
_cell.length_a   1.000
_cell.length_b   1.000
_cell.length_c   1.000
_cell.angle_alpha   90.00
_cell.angle_beta   90.00
_cell.angle_gamma   90.00
#
_symmetry.space_group_name_H-M   'P 1'
#
loop_
_entity.id
_entity.type
_entity.pdbx_description
1 polymer ?
#
loop_
_entity_poly.entity_id
_entity_poly.type
_entity_poly.pdbx_seq_one_letter_code
_entity_poly.pdbx_strand_id
1 'polypeptide(L)'
;RDLNELADDNKIRRYHGGATIPLSSENTSYNTRKALNFNEKDVIAEEVVKHIPDGATLFIDIGTTPEAVARALTKSHKQLRVVTNNINVAT
;
A
#
# COMPACT_ATOMS: atom_id res chain seq x y z
N ARG A 1 32.48 -19.14 -2.31
CA ARG A 1 32.52 -19.69 -0.94
C ARG A 1 31.92 -18.67 0.02
N ASP A 2 32.40 -17.43 -0.03
CA ASP A 2 31.95 -16.30 0.80
C ASP A 2 30.47 -15.95 0.63
N LEU A 3 29.96 -15.99 -0.62
CA LEU A 3 28.53 -15.76 -0.88
C LEU A 3 27.62 -16.88 -0.35
N ASN A 4 28.13 -18.10 -0.15
CA ASN A 4 27.33 -19.17 0.45
C ASN A 4 27.23 -18.94 1.94
N GLU A 5 28.35 -18.62 2.59
CA GLU A 5 28.41 -18.34 4.02
C GLU A 5 27.57 -17.12 4.40
N LEU A 6 27.62 -16.04 3.59
CA LEU A 6 26.75 -14.88 3.77
C LEU A 6 25.27 -15.19 3.54
N ALA A 7 24.94 -16.16 2.69
CA ALA A 7 23.56 -16.59 2.46
C ALA A 7 23.05 -17.49 3.59
N ASP A 8 23.90 -18.39 4.10
CA ASP A 8 23.62 -19.24 5.25
C ASP A 8 23.44 -18.39 6.53
N ASP A 9 24.19 -17.29 6.64
CA ASP A 9 24.05 -16.27 7.70
C ASP A 9 22.84 -15.32 7.52
N ASN A 10 21.99 -15.54 6.51
CA ASN A 10 20.88 -14.64 6.14
C ASN A 10 21.30 -13.18 5.90
N LYS A 11 22.57 -12.91 5.55
CA LYS A 11 23.07 -11.56 5.24
C LYS A 11 22.87 -11.18 3.77
N ILE A 12 22.60 -12.16 2.90
CA ILE A 12 22.26 -11.99 1.47
C ILE A 12 21.27 -13.07 1.01
N ARG A 13 20.49 -12.79 -0.04
CA ARG A 13 19.77 -13.79 -0.85
C ARG A 13 20.44 -13.96 -2.20
N ARG A 14 20.65 -15.22 -2.61
CA ARG A 14 21.25 -15.58 -3.90
C ARG A 14 20.16 -15.87 -4.93
N TYR A 15 20.41 -15.52 -6.19
CA TYR A 15 19.62 -15.94 -7.36
C TYR A 15 20.56 -16.19 -8.54
N HIS A 16 20.07 -16.73 -9.67
CA HIS A 16 20.90 -17.01 -10.83
C HIS A 16 21.51 -15.70 -11.39
N GLY A 17 22.83 -15.56 -11.22
CA GLY A 17 23.61 -14.41 -11.72
C GLY A 17 23.91 -13.31 -10.70
N GLY A 18 23.51 -13.41 -9.44
CA GLY A 18 23.78 -12.34 -8.46
C GLY A 18 23.41 -12.64 -7.01
N ALA A 19 23.60 -11.63 -6.15
CA ALA A 19 23.22 -11.63 -4.74
C ALA A 19 22.62 -10.27 -4.35
N THR A 20 21.58 -10.27 -3.52
CA THR A 20 20.98 -9.06 -2.93
C THR A 20 21.06 -9.13 -1.42
N ILE A 21 21.12 -7.99 -0.74
CA ILE A 21 20.82 -7.92 0.70
C ILE A 21 19.38 -8.46 0.87
N PRO A 22 19.08 -9.30 1.87
CA PRO A 22 17.72 -9.71 2.15
C PRO A 22 16.99 -8.42 2.46
N LEU A 23 16.05 -8.06 1.60
CA LEU A 23 15.18 -6.94 1.88
C LEU A 23 14.61 -7.20 3.26
N SER A 24 14.88 -6.29 4.21
CA SER A 24 14.18 -6.23 5.50
C SER A 24 12.71 -5.84 5.31
N SER A 25 12.14 -6.08 4.14
CA SER A 25 10.73 -6.26 3.99
C SER A 25 10.40 -7.65 4.54
N GLU A 26 10.45 -7.80 5.86
CA GLU A 26 9.29 -8.48 6.45
C GLU A 26 8.09 -7.80 5.80
N ASN A 27 7.23 -8.58 5.14
CA ASN A 27 5.96 -8.08 4.65
C ASN A 27 5.22 -7.57 5.88
N THR A 28 5.46 -6.31 6.23
CA THR A 28 5.02 -5.74 7.48
C THR A 28 3.52 -5.88 7.44
N SER A 29 2.96 -6.41 8.53
CA SER A 29 1.55 -6.80 8.54
C SER A 29 0.71 -5.64 7.98
N TYR A 30 -0.37 -5.96 7.28
CA TYR A 30 -1.23 -4.91 6.72
C TYR A 30 -1.65 -3.89 7.79
N ASN A 31 -1.93 -4.34 9.03
CA ASN A 31 -2.23 -3.48 10.16
C ASN A 31 -1.07 -2.54 10.52
N THR A 32 0.16 -3.05 10.54
CA THR A 32 1.35 -2.21 10.74
C THR A 32 1.50 -1.18 9.62
N ARG A 33 1.35 -1.59 8.36
CA ARG A 33 1.39 -0.68 7.21
C ARG A 33 0.23 0.30 7.20
N LYS A 34 -0.89 0.01 7.85
CA LYS A 34 -2.04 0.92 7.98
C LYS A 34 -1.75 1.99 9.02
N ALA A 35 -1.16 1.61 10.16
CA ALA A 35 -0.76 2.52 11.22
C ALA A 35 0.46 3.39 10.84
N LEU A 36 1.41 2.84 10.07
CA LEU A 36 2.58 3.57 9.63
C LEU A 36 2.17 4.75 8.75
N ASN A 37 2.68 5.95 9.06
CA ASN A 37 2.41 7.20 8.33
C ASN A 37 0.91 7.48 8.15
N PHE A 38 0.11 7.17 9.16
CA PHE A 38 -1.34 7.31 9.11
C PHE A 38 -1.76 8.76 8.79
N ASN A 39 -1.18 9.73 9.49
CA ASN A 39 -1.50 11.15 9.32
C ASN A 39 -1.15 11.65 7.92
N GLU A 40 0.02 11.26 7.40
CA GLU A 40 0.47 11.65 6.06
C GLU A 40 -0.46 11.09 4.99
N LYS A 41 -0.96 9.85 5.17
CA LYS A 41 -1.94 9.26 4.25
C LYS A 41 -3.29 9.96 4.32
N ASP A 42 -3.72 10.38 5.49
CA ASP A 42 -4.96 11.15 5.64
C ASP A 42 -4.81 12.53 4.96
N VAL A 43 -3.66 13.21 5.08
CA VAL A 43 -3.38 14.47 4.34
C VAL A 43 -3.41 14.24 2.83
N ILE A 44 -2.79 13.18 2.33
CA ILE A 44 -2.85 12.81 0.91
C ILE A 44 -4.31 12.56 0.49
N ALA A 45 -5.06 11.82 1.30
CA ALA A 45 -6.46 11.50 1.02
C ALA A 45 -7.32 12.77 0.93
N GLU A 46 -7.21 13.65 1.91
CA GLU A 46 -7.94 14.93 1.94
C GLU A 46 -7.65 15.81 0.73
N GLU A 47 -6.42 15.81 0.23
CA GLU A 47 -6.09 16.55 -0.98
C GLU A 47 -6.67 15.88 -2.22
N VAL A 48 -6.48 14.56 -2.39
CA VAL A 48 -6.96 13.81 -3.56
C VAL A 48 -8.47 13.94 -3.73
N VAL A 49 -9.26 13.86 -2.65
CA VAL A 49 -10.73 13.87 -2.76
C VAL A 49 -11.30 15.21 -3.23
N LYS A 50 -10.57 16.32 -3.08
CA LYS A 50 -10.99 17.65 -3.60
C LYS A 50 -11.05 17.68 -5.12
N HIS A 51 -10.29 16.82 -5.79
CA HIS A 51 -10.18 16.78 -7.26
C HIS A 51 -11.17 15.78 -7.90
N ILE A 52 -11.94 15.06 -7.07
CA ILE A 52 -12.87 14.03 -7.54
C ILE A 52 -14.29 14.60 -7.50
N PRO A 53 -15.03 14.62 -8.61
CA PRO A 53 -16.43 15.06 -8.61
C PRO A 53 -17.36 13.95 -8.11
N ASP A 54 -18.55 14.35 -7.64
CA ASP A 54 -19.65 13.43 -7.40
C ASP A 54 -20.02 12.67 -8.68
N GLY A 55 -20.47 11.42 -8.53
CA GLY A 55 -20.83 10.57 -9.68
C GLY A 55 -19.64 9.96 -10.45
N ALA A 56 -18.41 10.25 -10.05
CA ALA A 56 -17.22 9.70 -10.71
C ALA A 56 -17.15 8.17 -10.64
N THR A 57 -16.54 7.58 -11.67
CA THR A 57 -16.14 6.16 -11.65
C THR A 57 -14.64 6.07 -11.36
N LEU A 58 -14.26 5.33 -10.33
CA LEU A 58 -12.90 5.23 -9.83
C LEU A 58 -12.43 3.78 -9.82
N PHE A 59 -11.18 3.56 -10.20
CA PHE A 59 -10.46 2.33 -9.87
C PHE A 59 -9.56 2.58 -8.67
N ILE A 60 -9.72 1.82 -7.59
CA ILE A 60 -8.91 1.94 -6.37
C ILE A 60 -8.13 0.64 -6.19
N ASP A 61 -6.80 0.74 -6.25
CA ASP A 61 -5.91 -0.42 -6.14
C ASP A 61 -5.64 -0.83 -4.67
N ILE A 62 -4.88 -1.89 -4.49
CA ILE A 62 -4.49 -2.43 -3.17
C ILE A 62 -3.47 -1.52 -2.49
N GLY A 63 -3.72 -1.20 -1.23
CA GLY A 63 -2.75 -0.52 -0.38
C GLY A 63 -3.42 0.25 0.75
N THR A 64 -2.63 0.62 1.75
CA THR A 64 -3.13 1.38 2.91
C THR A 64 -3.26 2.87 2.62
N THR A 65 -2.58 3.39 1.59
CA THR A 65 -2.77 4.76 1.10
C THR A 65 -4.03 4.91 0.23
N PRO A 66 -4.28 4.06 -0.80
CA PRO A 66 -5.56 4.08 -1.52
C PRO A 66 -6.78 3.85 -0.62
N GLU A 67 -6.63 3.05 0.44
CA GLU A 67 -7.68 2.87 1.44
C GLU A 67 -7.98 4.14 2.25
N ALA A 68 -6.96 4.94 2.57
CA ALA A 68 -7.18 6.24 3.21
C ALA A 68 -8.00 7.18 2.30
N VAL A 69 -7.70 7.19 0.99
CA VAL A 69 -8.48 7.91 -0.02
C VAL A 69 -9.92 7.41 -0.06
N ALA A 70 -10.14 6.10 -0.11
CA ALA A 70 -11.47 5.51 -0.09
C ALA A 70 -12.28 5.94 1.15
N ARG A 71 -11.67 5.89 2.33
CA ARG A 71 -12.29 6.35 3.59
C ARG A 71 -12.60 7.85 3.58
N ALA A 72 -11.78 8.67 2.93
CA ALA A 72 -12.06 10.10 2.81
C ALA A 72 -13.23 10.35 1.85
N LEU A 73 -13.32 9.61 0.73
CA LEU A 73 -14.40 9.74 -0.25
C LEU A 73 -15.78 9.46 0.38
N THR A 74 -15.89 8.49 1.29
CA THR A 74 -17.19 8.17 1.93
C THR A 74 -17.72 9.30 2.82
N LYS A 75 -16.89 10.28 3.21
CA LYS A 75 -17.31 11.40 4.07
C LYS A 75 -18.02 12.51 3.27
N SER A 76 -17.59 12.72 2.02
CA SER A 76 -17.85 13.97 1.31
C SER A 76 -18.52 13.79 -0.05
N HIS A 77 -18.49 12.58 -0.62
CA HIS A 77 -18.91 12.33 -2.00
C HIS A 77 -20.17 11.47 -2.09
N LYS A 78 -20.90 11.64 -3.19
CA LYS A 78 -22.14 10.91 -3.48
C LYS A 78 -22.05 10.22 -4.83
N GLN A 79 -22.77 9.10 -4.92
CA GLN A 79 -23.01 8.36 -6.17
C GLN A 79 -21.73 7.91 -6.89
N LEU A 80 -20.64 7.67 -6.16
CA LEU A 80 -19.41 7.13 -6.74
C LEU A 80 -19.62 5.69 -7.21
N ARG A 81 -19.01 5.33 -8.34
CA ARG A 81 -18.86 3.94 -8.77
C ARG A 81 -17.41 3.52 -8.58
N VAL A 82 -17.16 2.64 -7.63
CA VAL A 82 -15.81 2.17 -7.31
C VAL A 82 -15.61 0.75 -7.82
N VAL A 83 -14.48 0.51 -8.48
CA VAL A 83 -13.98 -0.82 -8.84
C VAL A 83 -12.67 -1.02 -8.08
N THR A 84 -12.58 -2.10 -7.28
CA THR A 84 -11.39 -2.36 -6.47
C THR A 84 -11.16 -3.86 -6.30
N ASN A 85 -9.89 -4.24 -6.20
CA ASN A 85 -9.41 -5.56 -5.76
C ASN A 85 -8.99 -5.54 -4.27
N ASN A 86 -9.22 -4.44 -3.54
CA ASN A 86 -8.89 -4.28 -2.13
C ASN A 86 -10.13 -4.49 -1.27
N ILE A 87 -10.19 -5.60 -0.55
CA ILE A 87 -11.34 -5.93 0.30
C ILE A 87 -11.60 -4.88 1.39
N ASN A 88 -10.55 -4.19 1.88
CA ASN A 88 -10.69 -3.15 2.90
C ASN A 88 -11.28 -1.84 2.35
N VAL A 89 -11.29 -1.66 1.03
CA VAL A 89 -11.95 -0.53 0.35
C VAL A 89 -13.41 -0.87 0.02
N ALA A 90 -13.72 -2.16 -0.17
CA ALA A 90 -15.05 -2.63 -0.55
C ALA A 90 -16.02 -2.85 0.64
N THR A 91 -15.57 -2.54 1.87
CA THR A 91 -16.34 -2.61 3.12
C THR A 91 -16.68 -1.23 3.64
#